data_AF-U7QUM1-F1
#
_entry.id   AF-U7QUM1-F1
#
_cell.length_a   1.000
_cell.length_b   1.000
_cell.length_c   1.000
_cell.angle_alpha   90.00
_cell.angle_beta   90.00
_cell.angle_gamma   90.00
#
_symmetry.space_group_name_H-M   'P 1'
#
loop_
_entity.id
_entity.type
_entity.pdbx_description
1 polymer ?
#
loop_
_entity_poly.entity_id
_entity_poly.type
_entity_poly.pdbx_seq_one_letter_code
_entity_poly.pdbx_strand_id
1 'polypeptide(L)'
;MKLYKQRVARKGQGKSGGFRTVILYQTAEHAFFVYGFAKSDRSNIEYDEEMQFKKMASHVLGLSDEQLARLIEKGHFSEVIEYG
;
A
#
# COMPACT_ATOMS: atom_id res chain seq x y z
N MET A 1 -13.23 -4.11 4.58
CA MET A 1 -12.05 -3.32 4.14
C MET A 1 -11.33 -2.73 5.35
N LYS A 2 -10.03 -2.98 5.49
CA LYS A 2 -9.23 -2.41 6.58
C LYS A 2 -8.02 -1.65 5.99
N LEU A 3 -7.83 -0.43 6.48
CA LEU A 3 -6.67 0.42 6.16
C LEU A 3 -5.60 0.20 7.23
N TYR A 4 -4.41 -0.20 6.83
CA TYR A 4 -3.29 -0.42 7.73
C TYR A 4 -2.16 0.56 7.45
N LYS A 5 -1.54 1.06 8.53
CA LYS A 5 -0.28 1.80 8.47
C LYS A 5 0.83 0.85 8.92
N GLN A 6 1.73 0.46 8.02
CA GLN A 6 2.86 -0.43 8.34
C GLN A 6 4.18 0.34 8.27
N ARG A 7 5.13 -0.04 9.14
CA ARG A 7 6.50 0.49 9.13
C ARG A 7 7.40 -0.52 8.44
N VAL A 8 8.05 -0.10 7.35
CA VAL A 8 8.98 -0.91 6.57
C VAL A 8 10.40 -0.41 6.81
N ALA A 9 11.33 -1.30 7.16
CA ALA A 9 12.73 -0.94 7.34
C ALA A 9 13.41 -0.69 5.98
N ARG A 10 14.39 0.20 5.94
CA ARG A 10 15.27 0.34 4.77
C ARG A 10 16.31 -0.78 4.80
N LYS A 11 16.68 -1.32 3.64
CA LYS A 11 17.76 -2.30 3.56
C LYS A 11 19.04 -1.71 4.17
N GLY A 12 19.62 -2.39 5.16
CA GLY A 12 20.82 -1.93 5.87
C GLY A 12 20.62 -0.82 6.91
N GLN A 13 19.39 -0.37 7.19
CA GLN A 13 19.11 0.62 8.24
C GLN A 13 17.96 0.17 9.17
N GLY A 14 18.03 0.57 10.43
CA GLY A 14 16.99 0.28 11.41
C GLY A 14 15.64 0.94 11.08
N LYS A 15 14.56 0.48 11.73
CA LYS A 15 13.17 1.01 11.62
C LYS A 15 13.05 2.52 11.96
N SER A 16 14.10 3.12 12.51
CA SER A 16 14.19 4.54 12.86
C SER A 16 14.30 5.46 11.64
N GLY A 17 14.83 4.99 10.51
CA GLY A 17 14.93 5.71 9.22
C GLY A 17 14.08 5.13 8.09
N GLY A 18 13.19 4.18 8.40
CA GLY A 18 12.37 3.44 7.43
C GLY A 18 11.25 4.24 6.76
N PHE A 19 10.41 3.52 6.03
CA PHE A 19 9.21 4.04 5.38
C PHE A 19 7.96 3.78 6.22
N ARG A 20 6.98 4.67 6.09
CA ARG A 20 5.59 4.40 6.48
C ARG A 20 4.81 4.08 5.21
N THR A 21 4.13 2.95 5.19
CA THR A 21 3.28 2.53 4.07
C THR A 21 1.82 2.49 4.48
N VAL A 22 0.96 2.76 3.51
CA VAL A 22 -0.48 2.56 3.58
C VAL A 22 -0.81 1.30 2.82
N ILE A 23 -1.45 0.36 3.51
CA ILE A 23 -1.82 -0.93 2.98
C ILE A 23 -3.34 -1.07 3.02
N LEU A 24 -3.91 -1.42 1.88
CA LEU A 24 -5.29 -1.82 1.77
C LEU A 24 -5.34 -3.34 1.86
N TYR A 25 -6.10 -3.86 2.82
CA TYR A 25 -6.15 -5.30 3.07
C TYR A 25 -7.59 -5.80 3.09
N GLN A 26 -7.81 -6.88 2.35
CA GLN A 26 -8.98 -7.73 2.42
C GLN A 26 -8.57 -9.09 2.98
N THR A 27 -9.20 -9.48 4.10
CA THR A 27 -8.88 -10.75 4.75
C THR A 27 -9.09 -11.91 3.78
N ALA A 28 -8.12 -12.82 3.73
CA ALA A 28 -8.11 -14.02 2.90
C ALA A 28 -8.02 -13.81 1.38
N GLU A 29 -7.70 -12.59 0.93
CA GLU A 29 -7.41 -12.29 -0.47
C GLU A 29 -6.08 -11.52 -0.60
N HIS A 30 -6.13 -10.27 -1.08
CA HIS A 30 -4.97 -9.49 -1.48
C HIS A 30 -4.64 -8.34 -0.50
N ALA A 31 -3.36 -7.97 -0.46
CA ALA A 31 -2.84 -6.80 0.22
C ALA A 31 -2.21 -5.84 -0.80
N PHE A 32 -2.65 -4.59 -0.83
CA PHE A 32 -2.14 -3.58 -1.77
C PHE A 32 -1.38 -2.49 -1.02
N PHE A 33 -0.11 -2.31 -1.37
CA PHE A 33 0.67 -1.14 -0.98
C PHE A 33 0.32 0.01 -1.91
N VAL A 34 -0.35 1.04 -1.39
CA VAL A 34 -0.87 2.13 -2.23
C VAL A 34 -0.22 3.49 -1.98
N TYR A 35 0.51 3.61 -0.87
CA TYR A 35 1.28 4.80 -0.57
C TYR A 35 2.45 4.47 0.34
N GLY A 36 3.57 5.16 0.15
CA GLY A 36 4.78 4.98 0.95
C GLY A 36 5.56 6.28 1.03
N PHE A 37 5.97 6.69 2.23
CA PHE A 37 6.75 7.91 2.44
C PHE A 37 7.84 7.70 3.49
N ALA A 38 8.96 8.43 3.38
CA ALA A 38 10.02 8.34 4.37
C ALA A 38 9.56 8.95 5.70
N LYS A 39 10.09 8.43 6.82
CA LYS A 39 9.71 8.90 8.15
C LYS A 39 9.94 10.41 8.35
N SER A 40 10.99 10.96 7.74
CA SER A 40 11.36 12.38 7.78
C SER A 40 10.37 13.28 7.08
N ASP A 41 9.64 12.76 6.11
CA ASP A 41 8.95 13.61 5.14
C ASP A 41 7.56 14.00 5.65
N ARG A 42 6.90 13.12 6.41
CA ARG A 42 5.59 13.40 7.04
C ARG A 42 5.40 12.66 8.36
N SER A 43 4.67 13.28 9.28
CA SER A 43 4.37 12.72 10.62
C SER A 43 3.07 11.93 10.67
N ASN A 44 1.99 12.43 10.03
CA ASN A 44 0.64 11.86 10.03
C ASN A 44 0.01 11.85 8.63
N ILE A 45 -1.04 11.03 8.48
CA ILE A 45 -1.96 11.06 7.33
C ILE A 45 -3.17 11.84 7.79
N GLU A 46 -3.58 12.83 7.01
CA GLU A 46 -4.70 13.71 7.32
C GLU A 46 -6.05 13.01 7.07
N TYR A 47 -7.13 13.57 7.63
CA TYR A 47 -8.45 12.94 7.57
C TYR A 47 -9.01 12.85 6.15
N ASP A 48 -8.75 13.87 5.34
CA ASP A 48 -9.11 13.92 3.92
C ASP A 48 -8.34 12.88 3.09
N GLU A 49 -7.04 12.72 3.33
CA GLU A 49 -6.21 11.67 2.74
C GLU A 49 -6.73 10.28 3.13
N GLU A 50 -7.10 10.09 4.40
CA GLU A 50 -7.72 8.84 4.85
C GLU A 50 -9.04 8.54 4.12
N MET A 51 -9.88 9.55 3.91
CA MET A 51 -11.10 9.38 3.12
C MET A 51 -10.81 9.01 1.66
N GLN A 52 -9.77 9.60 1.06
CA GLN A 52 -9.34 9.24 -0.30
C GLN A 52 -8.85 7.79 -0.36
N PHE A 53 -8.03 7.35 0.59
CA PHE A 53 -7.59 5.96 0.67
C PHE A 53 -8.75 4.99 0.85
N LYS A 54 -9.77 5.35 1.65
CA LYS A 54 -10.98 4.53 1.80
C LYS A 54 -11.76 4.41 0.49
N LYS A 55 -11.95 5.52 -0.24
CA LYS A 55 -12.61 5.50 -1.56
C LYS A 55 -11.84 4.64 -2.56
N MET A 56 -10.53 4.82 -2.65
CA MET A 56 -9.68 4.02 -3.52
C MET A 56 -9.75 2.54 -3.17
N ALA A 57 -9.81 2.21 -1.88
CA ALA A 57 -9.88 0.83 -1.44
C ALA A 57 -11.17 0.11 -1.83
N SER A 58 -12.31 0.81 -1.90
CA SER A 58 -13.53 0.24 -2.48
C SER A 58 -13.38 -0.13 -3.95
N HIS A 59 -12.54 0.59 -4.71
CA HIS A 59 -12.27 0.29 -6.11
C HIS A 59 -11.22 -0.81 -6.27
N VAL A 60 -10.09 -0.70 -5.59
CA VAL A 60 -8.94 -1.61 -5.76
C VAL A 60 -9.25 -3.01 -5.22
N LEU A 61 -9.95 -3.11 -4.09
CA LEU A 61 -10.33 -4.41 -3.52
C LEU A 61 -11.48 -5.09 -4.30
N GLY A 62 -12.16 -4.35 -5.18
CA GLY A 62 -13.21 -4.90 -6.04
C GLY A 62 -12.70 -5.36 -7.41
N LEU A 63 -11.39 -5.30 -7.66
CA LEU A 63 -10.81 -5.75 -8.93
C LEU A 63 -10.80 -7.28 -9.00
N SER A 64 -11.25 -7.84 -10.12
CA SER A 64 -11.07 -9.26 -10.41
C SER A 64 -9.62 -9.59 -10.78
N ASP A 65 -9.25 -10.87 -10.72
CA ASP A 65 -7.90 -11.32 -11.08
C ASP A 65 -7.54 -10.94 -12.52
N GLU A 66 -8.48 -11.00 -13.47
CA GLU A 66 -8.24 -10.59 -14.86
C GLU A 66 -8.07 -9.07 -15.02
N GLN A 67 -8.70 -8.28 -14.16
CA GLN A 67 -8.51 -6.83 -14.13
C GLN A 67 -7.16 -6.49 -13.51
N LEU A 68 -6.79 -7.19 -12.42
CA LEU A 68 -5.50 -7.03 -11.77
C LEU A 68 -4.35 -7.39 -12.70
N ALA A 69 -4.44 -8.52 -13.41
CA ALA A 69 -3.45 -8.95 -14.40
C ALA A 69 -3.25 -7.90 -15.51
N ARG A 70 -4.34 -7.31 -16.03
CA ARG A 70 -4.28 -6.23 -17.03
C ARG A 70 -3.64 -4.95 -16.49
N LEU A 71 -3.87 -4.63 -15.22
CA LEU A 71 -3.25 -3.46 -14.59
C LEU A 71 -1.77 -3.69 -14.30
N ILE A 72 -1.36 -4.93 -14.00
CA ILE A 72 0.03 -5.32 -13.87
C ILE A 72 0.74 -5.23 -15.22
N GLU A 73 0.15 -5.78 -16.28
CA GLU A 73 0.68 -5.72 -17.65
C GLU A 73 0.89 -4.26 -18.11
N LYS A 74 -0.03 -3.36 -17.74
CA LYS A 74 0.07 -1.92 -18.03
C LYS A 74 1.04 -1.16 -17.12
N GLY A 75 1.62 -1.82 -16.11
CA GLY A 75 2.53 -1.21 -15.15
C GLY A 75 1.86 -0.30 -14.12
N HIS A 76 0.52 -0.35 -13.98
CA HIS A 76 -0.19 0.35 -12.92
C HIS A 76 -0.06 -0.33 -11.56
N PHE A 77 0.11 -1.65 -11.56
CA PHE A 77 0.46 -2.46 -10.39
C PHE A 77 1.70 -3.30 -10.67
N SER A 78 2.34 -3.74 -9.60
CA SER A 78 3.44 -4.70 -9.65
C SER A 78 3.29 -5.67 -8.49
N GLU A 79 3.44 -6.96 -8.75
CA GLU A 79 3.52 -7.94 -7.68
C GLU A 79 4.79 -7.75 -6.86
N VAL A 80 4.67 -7.92 -5.54
CA VAL A 80 5.80 -7.88 -4.62
C VAL A 80 6.30 -9.32 -4.47
N ILE A 81 7.30 -9.69 -5.27
CA ILE A 81 7.71 -11.09 -5.47
C ILE A 81 8.79 -11.57 -4.49
N GLU A 82 9.49 -10.67 -3.77
CA GLU A 82 10.46 -11.06 -2.74
C GLU A 82 10.94 -9.87 -1.89
N TYR A 83 11.15 -10.10 -0.59
CA TYR A 83 12.01 -9.29 0.28
C TYR A 83 13.26 -10.12 0.60
N GLY A 84 14.37 -9.79 -0.06
CA GLY A 84 15.71 -10.24 0.37
C GLY A 84 16.19 -9.48 1.60
#